data_AF-A0A285I010-F1
#
_entry.id   AF-A0A285I010-F1
#
_cell.length_a   1.000
_cell.length_b   1.000
_cell.length_c   1.000
_cell.angle_alpha   90.00
_cell.angle_beta   90.00
_cell.angle_gamma   90.00
#
_symmetry.space_group_name_H-M   'P 1'
#
loop_
_entity.id
_entity.type
_entity.pdbx_description
1 polymer ?
#
loop_
_entity_poly.entity_id
_entity_poly.type
_entity_poly.pdbx_seq_one_letter_code
_entity_poly.pdbx_strand_id
1 'polypeptide(L)'
;MRPPRQTGQSDRDTTGSRPISNPPQISFTFGDSEALCSELIALVRSGAKTATCGALRDFGEGGEAMPVVGRRDIALNWDGTPALEIETVEVFTCRFDEVSEDFALAEGEDESLAGWRAGHEAYFTRNGGFSPDMMLVCERFRVVRDLAEGDPDAALPPQ
;
A
#
# COMPACT_ATOMS: atom_id res chain seq x y z
N MET A 1 -50.89 -31.26 31.66
CA MET A 1 -49.78 -30.65 32.42
C MET A 1 -48.46 -31.34 32.06
N ARG A 2 -47.33 -30.64 32.18
CA ARG A 2 -45.91 -31.00 31.91
C ARG A 2 -45.02 -30.10 32.81
N PRO A 3 -43.66 -30.22 32.86
CA PRO A 3 -42.74 -31.33 32.56
C PRO A 3 -42.24 -31.88 33.93
N PRO A 4 -40.95 -31.84 34.40
CA PRO A 4 -39.59 -32.12 33.83
C PRO A 4 -39.21 -33.62 34.01
N ARG A 5 -37.98 -34.15 33.89
CA ARG A 5 -36.62 -33.74 33.41
C ARG A 5 -36.24 -34.64 32.20
N GLN A 6 -35.16 -34.50 31.41
CA GLN A 6 -33.87 -33.77 31.41
C GLN A 6 -32.61 -34.54 31.89
N THR A 7 -31.95 -35.22 30.94
CA THR A 7 -30.51 -35.45 30.74
C THR A 7 -30.37 -36.07 29.32
N GLY A 8 -29.44 -35.70 28.44
CA GLY A 8 -28.48 -34.61 28.41
C GLY A 8 -27.66 -34.73 27.11
N GLN A 9 -27.55 -33.64 26.34
CA GLN A 9 -26.79 -33.61 25.08
C GLN A 9 -25.54 -32.75 25.31
N SER A 10 -24.36 -33.36 25.23
CA SER A 10 -23.07 -32.66 25.36
C SER A 10 -22.54 -32.31 23.98
N ASP A 11 -23.04 -31.22 23.40
CA ASP A 11 -22.46 -30.68 22.17
C ASP A 11 -21.15 -29.98 22.53
N ARG A 12 -20.05 -30.47 21.94
CA ARG A 12 -18.72 -29.90 22.12
C ARG A 12 -18.58 -28.71 21.17
N ASP A 13 -18.68 -27.51 21.75
CA ASP A 13 -18.29 -26.27 21.09
C ASP A 13 -16.88 -26.44 20.51
N THR A 14 -16.80 -26.42 19.18
CA THR A 14 -15.53 -26.38 18.46
C THR A 14 -15.44 -25.01 17.83
N THR A 15 -14.90 -24.06 18.60
CA THR A 15 -14.51 -22.73 18.10
C THR A 15 -13.37 -22.89 17.10
N GLY A 16 -13.72 -23.24 15.86
CA GLY A 16 -12.81 -23.13 14.74
C GLY A 16 -12.57 -21.65 14.48
N SER A 17 -11.38 -21.14 14.82
CA SER A 17 -10.96 -19.81 14.38
C SER A 17 -11.07 -19.73 12.87
N ARG A 18 -12.05 -18.96 12.40
CA ARG A 18 -12.10 -18.48 11.01
C ARG A 18 -10.74 -17.82 10.74
N PRO A 19 -10.02 -18.19 9.66
CA PRO A 19 -8.76 -17.54 9.36
C PRO A 19 -9.02 -16.03 9.22
N ILE A 20 -8.11 -15.22 9.74
CA ILE A 20 -8.12 -13.78 9.48
C ILE A 20 -8.00 -13.65 7.97
N SER A 21 -9.07 -13.22 7.32
CA SER A 21 -9.03 -12.86 5.90
C SER A 21 -8.09 -11.67 5.77
N ASN A 22 -7.01 -11.81 5.00
CA ASN A 22 -6.19 -10.66 4.63
C ASN A 22 -7.09 -9.57 4.04
N PRO A 23 -6.78 -8.28 4.28
CA PRO A 23 -7.44 -7.20 3.57
C PRO A 23 -7.34 -7.42 2.05
N PRO A 24 -8.38 -7.07 1.27
CA PRO A 24 -8.40 -7.33 -0.17
C PRO A 24 -7.23 -6.59 -0.84
N GLN A 25 -6.45 -7.34 -1.62
CA GLN A 25 -5.36 -6.83 -2.45
C GLN A 25 -5.89 -5.77 -3.43
N ILE A 26 -5.18 -4.65 -3.56
CA ILE A 26 -5.41 -3.66 -4.61
C ILE A 26 -4.26 -3.63 -5.61
N SER A 27 -4.46 -2.95 -6.73
CA SER A 27 -3.43 -2.67 -7.73
C SER A 27 -3.35 -1.18 -8.01
N PHE A 28 -2.13 -0.66 -8.18
CA PHE A 28 -1.87 0.77 -8.33
C PHE A 28 -0.63 1.02 -9.20
N THR A 29 -0.45 2.25 -9.68
CA THR A 29 0.76 2.70 -10.39
C THR A 29 1.51 3.72 -9.54
N PHE A 30 2.85 3.65 -9.53
CA PHE A 30 3.66 4.69 -8.90
C PHE A 30 3.76 5.93 -9.81
N GLY A 31 3.75 7.12 -9.20
CA GLY A 31 3.90 8.40 -9.91
C GLY A 31 2.73 8.76 -10.84
N ASP A 32 2.91 9.82 -11.62
CA ASP A 32 1.89 10.42 -12.49
C ASP A 32 2.29 10.46 -13.99
N SER A 33 3.32 9.72 -14.38
CA SER A 33 3.75 9.58 -15.78
C SER A 33 4.45 8.26 -16.04
N GLU A 34 4.49 7.83 -17.30
CA GLU A 34 5.15 6.61 -17.76
C GLU A 34 6.62 6.52 -17.34
N ALA A 35 7.36 7.63 -17.52
CA ALA A 35 8.77 7.72 -17.16
C ALA A 35 8.97 7.57 -15.64
N LEU A 36 8.20 8.30 -14.84
CA LEU A 36 8.30 8.26 -13.38
C LEU A 36 7.86 6.89 -12.83
N CYS A 37 6.80 6.29 -13.36
CA CYS A 37 6.37 4.94 -12.98
C CYS A 37 7.48 3.91 -13.22
N SER A 38 8.13 3.94 -14.39
CA SER A 38 9.26 3.07 -14.73
C SER A 38 10.46 3.25 -13.78
N GLU A 39 10.81 4.49 -13.47
CA GLU A 39 11.88 4.86 -12.53
C GLU A 39 11.59 4.36 -11.11
N LEU A 40 10.39 4.62 -10.58
CA LEU A 40 9.98 4.20 -9.25
C LEU A 40 9.92 2.66 -9.12
N ILE A 41 9.42 1.95 -10.14
CA ILE A 41 9.45 0.48 -10.19
C ILE A 41 10.90 -0.05 -10.16
N ALA A 42 11.84 0.60 -10.86
CA ALA A 42 13.25 0.21 -10.81
C ALA A 42 13.89 0.45 -9.43
N LEU A 43 13.55 1.56 -8.77
CA LEU A 43 13.99 1.85 -7.39
C LEU A 43 13.43 0.83 -6.39
N VAL A 44 12.16 0.42 -6.51
CA VAL A 44 11.60 -0.64 -5.65
C VAL A 44 12.25 -1.99 -5.94
N ARG A 45 12.41 -2.36 -7.23
CA ARG A 45 13.03 -3.65 -7.63
C ARG A 45 14.48 -3.79 -7.15
N SER A 46 15.23 -2.70 -7.14
CA SER A 46 16.60 -2.67 -6.59
C SER A 46 16.66 -2.67 -5.05
N GLY A 47 15.54 -2.45 -4.37
CA GLY A 47 15.46 -2.31 -2.92
C GLY A 47 15.86 -0.93 -2.39
N ALA A 48 16.06 0.06 -3.27
CA ALA A 48 16.35 1.44 -2.88
C ALA A 48 15.10 2.16 -2.35
N LYS A 49 13.95 1.98 -3.03
CA LYS A 49 12.64 2.49 -2.56
C LYS A 49 11.93 1.42 -1.74
N THR A 50 11.72 1.72 -0.46
CA THR A 50 11.03 0.87 0.54
C THR A 50 9.92 1.61 1.29
N ALA A 51 9.66 2.86 0.90
CA ALA A 51 8.58 3.69 1.40
C ALA A 51 7.88 4.44 0.25
N THR A 52 6.63 4.83 0.49
CA THR A 52 5.83 5.67 -0.41
C THR A 52 4.90 6.58 0.40
N CYS A 53 4.54 7.74 -0.14
CA CYS A 53 3.49 8.58 0.43
C CYS A 53 2.45 9.04 -0.60
N GLY A 54 1.26 9.40 -0.09
CA GLY A 54 0.18 10.03 -0.84
C GLY A 54 -0.53 11.08 0.02
N ALA A 55 -1.27 12.02 -0.58
CA ALA A 55 -1.97 13.02 0.20
C ALA A 55 -3.22 12.42 0.86
N LEU A 56 -3.44 12.67 2.15
CA LEU A 56 -4.55 12.08 2.92
C LEU A 56 -5.94 12.38 2.32
N ARG A 57 -6.07 13.48 1.57
CA ARG A 57 -7.29 13.88 0.86
C ARG A 57 -7.73 12.89 -0.22
N ASP A 58 -6.79 12.11 -0.77
CA ASP A 58 -7.02 11.23 -1.91
C ASP A 58 -7.50 9.83 -1.45
N PHE A 59 -7.48 9.56 -0.14
CA PHE A 59 -7.92 8.31 0.47
C PHE A 59 -9.31 8.42 1.12
N GLY A 60 -10.07 7.32 1.10
CA GLY A 60 -11.33 7.18 1.84
C GLY A 60 -12.55 6.99 0.93
N GLU A 61 -13.70 7.54 1.34
CA GLU A 61 -14.96 7.35 0.61
C GLU A 61 -14.92 8.06 -0.76
N GLY A 62 -14.92 7.27 -1.84
CA GLY A 62 -14.81 7.76 -3.21
C GLY A 62 -13.37 7.99 -3.70
N GLY A 63 -12.36 7.71 -2.87
CA GLY A 63 -10.94 7.78 -3.21
C GLY A 63 -10.24 6.42 -3.09
N GLU A 64 -8.94 6.45 -2.84
CA GLU A 64 -8.11 5.27 -2.64
C GLU A 64 -8.39 4.57 -1.30
N ALA A 65 -8.19 3.24 -1.27
CA ALA A 65 -8.29 2.47 -0.04
C ALA A 65 -7.04 2.67 0.82
N MET A 66 -7.21 3.24 2.03
CA MET A 66 -6.15 3.41 3.03
C MET A 66 -5.25 2.16 3.10
N PRO A 67 -3.91 2.30 3.10
CA PRO A 67 -2.99 1.17 3.26
C PRO A 67 -3.17 0.52 4.63
N VAL A 68 -2.92 -0.78 4.69
CA VAL A 68 -3.14 -1.61 5.89
C VAL A 68 -1.95 -2.54 6.07
N VAL A 69 -1.30 -2.49 7.23
CA VAL A 69 -0.18 -3.37 7.56
C VAL A 69 -0.55 -4.85 7.35
N GLY A 70 0.28 -5.57 6.59
CA GLY A 70 0.06 -6.94 6.17
C GLY A 70 -0.78 -7.13 4.91
N ARG A 71 -1.34 -6.05 4.31
CA ARG A 71 -1.91 -6.11 2.96
C ARG A 71 -0.79 -6.34 1.95
N ARG A 72 -1.11 -7.08 0.89
CA ARG A 72 -0.23 -7.25 -0.27
C ARG A 72 -0.88 -6.63 -1.48
N ASP A 73 -0.21 -5.65 -2.07
CA ASP A 73 -0.71 -4.90 -3.21
C ASP A 73 0.20 -5.10 -4.42
N ILE A 74 -0.38 -4.96 -5.61
CA ILE A 74 0.34 -5.12 -6.88
C ILE A 74 0.67 -3.73 -7.42
N ALA A 75 1.96 -3.39 -7.43
CA ALA A 75 2.45 -2.27 -8.21
C ALA A 75 2.47 -2.68 -9.70
N LEU A 76 1.84 -1.85 -10.54
CA LEU A 76 1.73 -2.04 -11.98
C LEU A 76 2.79 -1.22 -12.72
N ASN A 77 3.21 -1.71 -13.89
CA ASN A 77 3.81 -0.88 -14.92
C ASN A 77 2.76 0.11 -15.48
N TRP A 78 3.21 1.15 -16.19
CA TRP A 78 2.32 2.17 -16.75
C TRP A 78 1.30 1.64 -17.77
N ASP A 79 1.59 0.53 -18.44
CA ASP A 79 0.67 -0.15 -19.36
C ASP A 79 -0.41 -1.01 -18.66
N GLY A 80 -0.39 -1.06 -17.32
CA GLY A 80 -1.28 -1.84 -16.49
C GLY A 80 -0.84 -3.29 -16.27
N THR A 81 0.32 -3.72 -16.77
CA THR A 81 0.85 -5.06 -16.48
C THR A 81 1.43 -5.14 -15.05
N PRO A 82 1.29 -6.28 -14.34
CA PRO A 82 1.89 -6.45 -13.01
C PRO A 82 3.41 -6.32 -13.03
N ALA A 83 3.96 -5.50 -12.14
CA ALA A 83 5.40 -5.30 -12.01
C ALA A 83 5.96 -5.98 -10.76
N LEU A 84 5.38 -5.70 -9.59
CA LEU A 84 5.88 -6.15 -8.28
C LEU A 84 4.70 -6.40 -7.33
N GLU A 85 4.78 -7.42 -6.48
CA GLU A 85 3.93 -7.53 -5.28
C GLU A 85 4.70 -6.96 -4.08
N ILE A 86 4.11 -5.98 -3.38
CA ILE A 86 4.65 -5.41 -2.15
C ILE A 86 3.77 -5.77 -0.95
N GLU A 87 4.34 -5.81 0.25
CA GLU A 87 3.60 -5.98 1.52
C GLU A 87 3.84 -4.77 2.41
N THR A 88 2.75 -4.09 2.80
CA THR A 88 2.76 -2.98 3.76
C THR A 88 3.27 -3.46 5.12
N VAL A 89 4.34 -2.87 5.65
CA VAL A 89 4.89 -3.21 6.98
C VAL A 89 4.69 -2.12 8.03
N GLU A 90 4.52 -0.87 7.61
CA GLU A 90 4.25 0.28 8.49
C GLU A 90 3.28 1.25 7.78
N VAL A 91 2.34 1.81 8.52
CA VAL A 91 1.47 2.90 8.06
C VAL A 91 1.38 3.95 9.15
N PHE A 92 1.60 5.22 8.79
CA PHE A 92 1.39 6.37 9.67
C PHE A 92 0.89 7.58 8.87
N THR A 93 0.47 8.63 9.57
CA THR A 93 0.14 9.92 8.97
C THR A 93 0.94 11.02 9.65
N CYS A 94 1.41 12.00 8.87
CA CYS A 94 2.13 13.17 9.35
C CYS A 94 1.89 14.36 8.40
N ARG A 95 2.31 15.56 8.80
CA ARG A 95 2.36 16.69 7.86
C ARG A 95 3.55 16.54 6.92
N PHE A 96 3.42 17.05 5.70
CA PHE A 96 4.51 17.13 4.73
C PHE A 96 5.79 17.77 5.30
N ASP A 97 5.68 18.87 6.04
CA ASP A 97 6.83 19.53 6.66
C ASP A 97 7.40 18.81 7.89
N GLU A 98 6.70 17.81 8.44
CA GLU A 98 7.13 16.95 9.54
C GLU A 98 7.76 15.62 9.09
N VAL A 99 7.78 15.33 7.78
CA VAL A 99 8.45 14.13 7.23
C VAL A 99 9.93 14.10 7.63
N SER A 100 10.36 12.96 8.17
CA SER A 100 11.73 12.74 8.61
C SER A 100 12.66 12.44 7.43
N GLU A 101 13.94 12.78 7.58
CA GLU A 101 14.96 12.44 6.59
C GLU A 101 15.10 10.93 6.40
N ASP A 102 14.95 10.13 7.45
CA ASP A 102 14.95 8.66 7.38
C ASP A 102 13.80 8.09 6.53
N PHE A 103 12.61 8.70 6.56
CA PHE A 103 11.51 8.31 5.69
C PHE A 103 11.74 8.78 4.25
N ALA A 104 12.16 10.04 4.06
CA ALA A 104 12.45 10.61 2.75
C ALA A 104 13.55 9.82 1.99
N LEU A 105 14.61 9.40 2.68
CA LEU A 105 15.66 8.56 2.09
C LEU A 105 15.19 7.13 1.82
N ALA A 106 14.24 6.60 2.61
CA ALA A 106 13.63 5.30 2.35
C ALA A 106 12.67 5.31 1.14
N GLU A 107 12.21 6.48 0.69
CA GLU A 107 11.51 6.62 -0.60
C GLU A 107 12.46 6.45 -1.80
N GLY A 108 13.78 6.50 -1.61
CA GLY A 108 14.80 6.13 -2.61
C GLY A 108 14.93 7.04 -3.83
N GLU A 109 14.08 8.06 -3.97
CA GLU A 109 14.05 9.01 -5.10
C GLU A 109 15.13 10.08 -5.03
N ASP A 110 15.55 10.46 -3.82
CA ASP A 110 16.44 11.58 -3.57
C ASP A 110 17.53 11.24 -2.56
N GLU A 111 18.72 11.82 -2.73
CA GLU A 111 19.85 11.68 -1.79
C GLU A 111 19.72 12.55 -0.53
N SER A 112 18.63 13.30 -0.36
CA SER A 112 18.41 14.19 0.79
C SER A 112 16.94 14.57 1.00
N LEU A 113 16.58 14.92 2.25
CA LEU A 113 15.26 15.48 2.58
C LEU A 113 14.93 16.76 1.80
N ALA A 114 15.94 17.55 1.40
CA ALA A 114 15.74 18.76 0.61
C ALA A 114 15.33 18.46 -0.84
N GLY A 115 15.93 17.42 -1.45
CA GLY A 115 15.54 16.90 -2.76
C GLY A 115 14.12 16.35 -2.72
N TRP A 116 13.86 15.43 -1.77
CA TRP A 116 12.54 14.81 -1.57
C TRP A 116 11.44 15.86 -1.44
N ARG A 117 11.67 16.91 -0.64
CA ARG A 117 10.70 18.02 -0.50
C ARG A 117 10.46 18.76 -1.81
N ALA A 118 11.50 19.06 -2.58
CA ALA A 118 11.33 19.75 -3.87
C ALA A 118 10.58 18.89 -4.90
N GLY A 119 10.89 17.59 -4.99
CA GLY A 119 10.22 16.64 -5.87
C GLY A 119 8.74 16.46 -5.49
N HIS A 120 8.45 16.27 -4.21
CA HIS A 120 7.10 16.05 -3.70
C HIS A 120 6.25 17.34 -3.67
N GLU A 121 6.82 18.51 -3.38
CA GLU A 121 6.14 19.81 -3.55
C GLU A 121 5.72 20.01 -5.01
N ALA A 122 6.62 19.71 -5.95
CA ALA A 122 6.29 19.73 -7.36
C ALA A 122 5.19 18.71 -7.70
N TYR A 123 5.25 17.48 -7.19
CA TYR A 123 4.22 16.44 -7.39
C TYR A 123 2.84 16.85 -6.89
N PHE A 124 2.73 17.24 -5.61
CA PHE A 124 1.43 17.62 -5.05
C PHE A 124 0.88 18.90 -5.68
N THR A 125 1.73 19.81 -6.17
CA THR A 125 1.29 20.99 -6.93
C THR A 125 0.57 20.62 -8.23
N ARG A 126 1.04 19.59 -8.97
CA ARG A 126 0.34 19.09 -10.18
C ARG A 126 -0.90 18.28 -9.81
N ASN A 127 -0.81 17.49 -8.74
CA ASN A 127 -1.80 16.47 -8.37
C ASN A 127 -2.65 16.89 -7.16
N GLY A 128 -3.49 17.91 -7.33
CA GLY A 128 -4.52 18.31 -6.35
C GLY A 128 -4.15 19.47 -5.41
N GLY A 129 -2.94 20.01 -5.51
CA GLY A 129 -2.46 21.18 -4.77
C GLY A 129 -1.50 20.82 -3.62
N PHE A 130 -0.51 21.70 -3.41
CA PHE A 130 0.46 21.59 -2.33
C PHE A 130 0.14 22.56 -1.18
N SER A 131 0.42 22.14 0.05
CA SER A 131 0.58 23.00 1.22
C SER A 131 1.62 22.36 2.15
N PRO A 132 2.54 23.10 2.79
CA PRO A 132 3.56 22.51 3.66
C PRO A 132 2.96 21.79 4.88
N ASP A 133 1.74 22.14 5.31
CA ASP A 133 1.00 21.51 6.39
C ASP A 133 0.00 20.43 5.94
N MET A 134 0.02 20.04 4.65
CA MET A 134 -0.88 18.99 4.15
C MET A 134 -0.57 17.65 4.82
N MET A 135 -1.61 16.92 5.20
CA MET A 135 -1.48 15.58 5.76
C MET A 135 -1.13 14.58 4.66
N LEU A 136 -0.12 13.75 4.92
CA LEU A 136 0.25 12.60 4.12
C LEU A 136 -0.19 11.30 4.79
N VAL A 137 -0.48 10.30 3.97
CA VAL A 137 -0.45 8.90 4.35
C VAL A 137 0.91 8.36 3.93
N CYS A 138 1.67 7.86 4.90
CA CYS A 138 3.02 7.36 4.72
C CYS A 138 3.02 5.86 4.95
N GLU A 139 3.60 5.11 4.01
CA GLU A 139 3.74 3.67 4.06
C GLU A 139 5.21 3.28 3.97
N ARG A 140 5.62 2.28 4.78
CA ARG A 140 6.77 1.44 4.44
C ARG A 140 6.30 0.07 3.99
N PHE A 141 6.98 -0.49 3.02
CA PHE A 141 6.68 -1.80 2.46
C PHE A 141 7.95 -2.62 2.22
N ARG A 142 7.76 -3.88 1.88
CA ARG A 142 8.81 -4.79 1.38
C ARG A 142 8.33 -5.48 0.12
N VAL A 143 9.24 -5.74 -0.83
CA VAL A 143 8.92 -6.59 -1.99
C VAL A 143 8.67 -8.03 -1.52
N VAL A 144 7.61 -8.65 -2.05
CA VAL A 144 7.24 -10.05 -1.81
C VAL A 144 7.58 -10.90 -3.03
N ARG A 145 7.27 -10.40 -4.24
CA ARG A 145 7.56 -11.03 -5.53
C ARG A 145 7.88 -9.98 -6.58
N ASP A 146 8.82 -10.30 -7.46
CA ASP A 146 8.95 -9.64 -8.77
C ASP A 146 8.06 -10.38 -9.77
N LEU A 147 7.32 -9.64 -10.60
CA LEU A 147 6.33 -10.19 -11.54
C LEU A 147 6.73 -9.94 -13.00
N ALA A 148 7.88 -9.30 -13.25
CA ALA A 148 8.32 -8.93 -14.60
C ALA A 148 8.85 -10.09 -15.47
N GLU A 149 8.97 -11.30 -14.93
CA GLU A 149 9.08 -12.52 -15.74
C GLU A 149 7.84 -13.38 -15.50
N GLY A 150 7.07 -13.59 -16.56
CA GLY A 150 5.69 -14.04 -16.47
C GLY A 150 5.49 -15.34 -15.70
N ASP A 151 4.86 -15.23 -14.53
CA ASP A 151 4.12 -16.34 -13.94
C ASP A 151 2.91 -16.64 -14.86
N PRO A 152 2.85 -17.81 -15.53
CA PRO A 152 1.77 -18.13 -16.46
C PRO A 152 0.39 -18.26 -15.78
N ASP A 153 0.33 -18.24 -14.44
CA ASP A 153 -0.90 -18.29 -13.65
C ASP A 153 -1.37 -16.89 -13.17
N ALA A 154 -0.62 -15.82 -13.46
CA ALA A 154 -0.94 -14.44 -13.03
C ALA A 154 -2.08 -13.75 -13.81
N ALA A 155 -3.03 -14.53 -14.36
CA ALA A 155 -4.24 -14.02 -14.94
C ALA A 155 -5.19 -13.50 -13.84
N LEU A 156 -5.08 -12.20 -13.53
CA LEU A 156 -6.02 -11.49 -12.67
C LEU A 156 -7.48 -11.79 -13.11
N PRO A 157 -8.37 -12.20 -12.19
CA PRO A 157 -9.77 -12.43 -12.55
C PRO A 157 -10.42 -11.11 -13.00
N PRO A 158 -11.35 -11.15 -13.98
CA PRO A 158 -12.08 -9.96 -14.38
C PRO A 158 -12.95 -9.44 -13.23
N GLN A 159 -13.05 -8.10 -13.15
CA GLN A 159 -13.91 -7.35 -12.22
C GLN A 159 -15.40 -7.60 -12.50
#